data_AF-A0A963MC03-F1
#
_entry.id   AF-A0A963MC03-F1
#
_cell.length_a   1.000
_cell.length_b   1.000
_cell.length_c   1.000
_cell.angle_alpha   90.00
_cell.angle_beta   90.00
_cell.angle_gamma   90.00
#
_symmetry.space_group_name_H-M   'P 1'
#
loop_
_entity.id
_entity.type
_entity.pdbx_description
1 polymer ?
#
loop_
_entity_poly.entity_id
_entity_poly.type
_entity_poly.pdbx_seq_one_letter_code
_entity_poly.pdbx_strand_id
1 'polypeptide(L)'
;GRVLEAQGFRVGIIAQPDWQSADAFKALGRPNLFWGVTAGNMDSMINRYTADRKIRSDDAYTPGDEGGKRPDRAAIVYSQRCREAFKDVPIVLGGIEGSLRRIAHYDYWSDKVRRSIVVDSKCDILLYGNAERALVEVAHRLARREPVEAITDVRGTAFVRRASEPGWTEIDSTEVDQPGRVDEHINPYQTTSEQAAAQGARCEAVEGAPDVVAGGARGKRAGAGFDHESGTQPLRFVPNPALAGKASRPARERTVIRLPSYEQVRR
;
A
#
# COMPACT_ATOMS: atom_id res chain seq x y z
N GLY A 1 2.19 -15.45 -13.40
CA GLY A 1 2.45 -16.22 -14.63
C GLY A 1 1.67 -15.66 -15.80
N ARG A 2 0.43 -16.11 -15.97
CA ARG A 2 -0.44 -15.78 -17.11
C ARG A 2 -0.56 -14.29 -17.45
N VAL A 3 -0.63 -13.41 -16.45
CA VAL A 3 -0.66 -11.95 -16.66
C VAL A 3 0.56 -11.45 -17.43
N LEU A 4 1.77 -11.94 -17.11
CA LEU A 4 3.00 -11.56 -17.80
C LEU A 4 3.07 -12.18 -19.21
N GLU A 5 2.60 -13.43 -19.37
CA GLU A 5 2.52 -14.07 -20.69
C GLU A 5 1.58 -13.30 -21.62
N ALA A 6 0.44 -12.83 -21.11
CA ALA A 6 -0.50 -12.00 -21.85
C ALA A 6 0.08 -10.62 -22.25
N GLN A 7 1.15 -10.17 -21.59
CA GLN A 7 1.92 -8.97 -21.96
C GLN A 7 3.07 -9.27 -22.94
N GLY A 8 3.19 -10.52 -23.41
CA GLY A 8 4.24 -10.95 -24.35
C GLY A 8 5.55 -11.37 -23.70
N PHE A 9 5.61 -11.50 -22.37
CA PHE A 9 6.81 -11.99 -21.69
C PHE A 9 6.87 -13.52 -21.71
N ARG A 10 8.08 -14.05 -21.84
CA ARG A 10 8.36 -15.47 -21.59
C ARG A 10 8.46 -15.72 -20.09
N VAL A 11 7.61 -16.58 -19.56
CA VAL A 11 7.57 -16.89 -18.13
C VAL A 11 7.97 -18.33 -17.89
N GLY A 12 8.92 -18.54 -16.98
CA GLY A 12 9.23 -19.84 -16.39
C GLY A 12 8.60 -19.95 -15.00
N ILE A 13 8.04 -21.11 -14.66
CA ILE A 13 7.48 -21.38 -13.32
C ILE A 13 8.21 -22.57 -12.72
N ILE A 14 8.80 -22.36 -11.54
CA ILE A 14 9.33 -23.43 -10.70
C ILE A 14 8.37 -23.58 -9.53
N ALA A 15 7.49 -24.57 -9.61
CA ALA A 15 6.44 -24.79 -8.61
C ALA A 15 7.00 -25.66 -7.47
N GLN A 16 6.92 -25.15 -6.23
CA GLN A 16 7.39 -25.85 -5.03
C GLN A 16 8.82 -26.43 -5.17
N PRO A 17 9.83 -25.62 -5.54
CA PRO A 17 11.20 -26.09 -5.64
C PRO A 17 11.69 -26.62 -4.29
N ASP A 18 12.57 -27.63 -4.34
CA ASP A 18 13.32 -28.02 -3.15
C ASP A 18 14.17 -26.84 -2.67
N TRP A 19 13.92 -26.40 -1.44
CA TRP A 19 14.56 -25.24 -0.82
C TRP A 19 15.79 -25.59 0.01
N GLN A 20 16.19 -26.85 0.07
CA GLN A 20 17.40 -27.27 0.75
C GLN A 20 18.66 -26.88 -0.03
N SER A 21 18.55 -26.69 -1.36
CA SER A 21 19.63 -26.24 -2.24
C SER A 21 19.18 -25.13 -3.19
N ALA A 22 20.13 -24.33 -3.69
CA ALA A 22 19.89 -23.36 -4.76
C ALA A 22 19.77 -24.01 -6.15
N ASP A 23 20.11 -25.30 -6.30
CA ASP A 23 20.16 -25.96 -7.62
C ASP A 23 18.78 -26.14 -8.25
N ALA A 24 17.74 -26.40 -7.44
CA ALA A 24 16.35 -26.43 -7.92
C ALA A 24 15.92 -25.10 -8.56
N PHE A 25 16.47 -23.98 -8.09
CA PHE A 25 16.21 -22.64 -8.61
C PHE A 25 17.00 -22.34 -9.89
N LYS A 26 17.98 -23.17 -10.26
CA LYS A 26 18.75 -23.02 -11.51
C LYS A 26 18.15 -23.83 -12.68
N ALA A 27 17.09 -24.61 -12.44
CA ALA A 27 16.52 -25.54 -13.42
C ALA A 27 16.15 -24.90 -14.77
N LEU A 28 15.70 -23.65 -14.75
CA LEU A 28 15.31 -22.89 -15.95
C LEU A 28 16.41 -21.94 -16.47
N GLY A 29 17.59 -21.95 -15.84
CA GLY A 29 18.66 -21.00 -16.11
C GLY A 29 18.42 -19.62 -15.50
N ARG A 30 19.26 -18.66 -15.89
CA ARG A 30 19.22 -17.28 -15.38
C ARG A 30 18.02 -16.52 -15.96
N PRO A 31 17.16 -15.89 -15.14
CA PRO A 31 16.09 -15.04 -15.65
C PRO A 31 16.65 -13.83 -16.41
N ASN A 32 15.97 -13.46 -17.50
CA ASN A 32 16.35 -12.31 -18.31
C ASN A 32 15.95 -10.96 -17.68
N LEU A 33 14.87 -10.93 -16.90
CA LEU A 33 14.32 -9.71 -16.30
C LEU A 33 14.45 -9.70 -14.78
N PHE A 34 13.76 -10.62 -14.11
CA PHE A 34 13.73 -10.70 -12.65
C PHE A 34 13.23 -12.07 -12.18
N TRP A 35 13.45 -12.34 -10.90
CA TRP A 35 12.80 -13.40 -10.14
C TRP A 35 11.44 -12.94 -9.61
N GLY A 36 10.35 -13.58 -10.01
CA GLY A 36 9.04 -13.40 -9.37
C GLY A 36 8.86 -14.42 -8.24
N VAL A 37 8.81 -13.97 -6.99
CA VAL A 37 8.72 -14.85 -5.82
C VAL A 37 7.37 -14.69 -5.11
N THR A 38 6.76 -15.82 -4.76
CA THR A 38 5.54 -15.90 -3.94
C THR A 38 5.51 -17.20 -3.14
N ALA A 39 4.84 -17.20 -1.99
CA ALA A 39 4.58 -18.40 -1.18
C ALA A 39 3.45 -19.28 -1.74
N GLY A 40 2.76 -18.80 -2.78
CA GLY A 40 1.57 -19.42 -3.37
C GLY A 40 0.30 -18.65 -3.04
N ASN A 41 -0.85 -19.33 -3.13
CA ASN A 41 -2.17 -18.73 -2.91
C ASN A 41 -2.51 -18.54 -1.42
N MET A 42 -1.75 -19.15 -0.51
CA MET A 42 -1.94 -19.06 0.94
C MET A 42 -0.60 -18.89 1.64
N ASP A 43 -0.59 -18.22 2.80
CA ASP A 43 0.59 -18.09 3.65
C ASP A 43 1.12 -19.47 4.06
N SER A 44 2.44 -19.66 3.96
CA SER A 44 3.07 -20.95 4.21
C SER A 44 2.87 -21.47 5.64
N MET A 45 2.82 -20.57 6.63
CA MET A 45 2.65 -20.96 8.03
C MET A 45 1.20 -21.37 8.28
N ILE A 46 0.25 -20.56 7.81
CA ILE A 46 -1.18 -20.84 7.93
C ILE A 46 -1.52 -22.16 7.26
N ASN A 47 -0.86 -22.50 6.16
CA ASN A 47 -1.12 -23.74 5.47
C ASN A 47 -0.57 -24.96 6.25
N ARG A 48 0.66 -24.86 6.76
CA ARG A 48 1.33 -25.95 7.47
C ARG A 48 0.82 -26.17 8.90
N TYR A 49 0.27 -25.15 9.55
CA TYR A 49 -0.09 -25.20 10.97
C TYR A 49 -1.54 -24.79 11.24
N THR A 50 -2.19 -25.49 12.16
CA THR A 50 -3.50 -25.09 12.72
C THR A 50 -3.36 -23.87 13.63
N ALA A 51 -4.49 -23.26 14.01
CA ALA A 51 -4.50 -22.14 14.97
C ALA A 51 -3.83 -22.52 16.30
N ASP A 52 -3.99 -23.78 16.75
CA ASP A 52 -3.34 -24.33 17.94
C ASP A 52 -1.86 -24.73 17.72
N ARG A 53 -1.24 -24.30 16.63
CA ARG A 53 0.15 -24.60 16.25
C ARG A 53 0.46 -26.09 16.03
N LYS A 54 -0.56 -26.91 15.73
CA LYS A 54 -0.35 -28.32 15.32
C LYS A 54 -0.04 -28.39 13.83
N ILE A 55 0.88 -29.26 13.44
CA ILE A 55 1.23 -29.49 12.03
C ILE A 55 0.05 -30.18 11.33
N ARG A 56 -0.35 -29.67 10.16
CA ARG A 56 -1.29 -30.33 9.26
C ARG A 56 -0.58 -31.42 8.47
N SER A 57 -1.28 -32.52 8.23
CA SER A 57 -0.82 -33.61 7.38
C SER A 57 -0.93 -33.27 5.89
N ASP A 58 -1.81 -32.34 5.54
CA ASP A 58 -2.22 -32.00 4.18
C ASP A 58 -1.91 -30.55 3.80
N ASP A 59 -1.76 -30.31 2.49
CA ASP A 59 -1.61 -28.98 1.88
C ASP A 59 -2.52 -28.87 0.65
N ALA A 60 -3.66 -28.20 0.79
CA ALA A 60 -4.66 -28.03 -0.28
C ALA A 60 -4.15 -27.32 -1.55
N TYR A 61 -2.95 -26.74 -1.53
CA TYR A 61 -2.32 -26.07 -2.67
C TYR A 61 -1.12 -26.84 -3.22
N THR A 62 -0.88 -28.05 -2.72
CA THR A 62 0.10 -29.00 -3.22
C THR A 62 -0.61 -30.06 -4.07
N PRO A 63 -0.04 -30.49 -5.21
CA PRO A 63 -0.56 -31.63 -5.95
C PRO A 63 -0.73 -32.87 -5.05
N GLY A 64 -1.93 -33.44 -5.04
CA GLY A 64 -2.25 -34.61 -4.20
C GLY A 64 -2.41 -34.31 -2.71
N ASP A 65 -2.56 -33.03 -2.35
CA ASP A 65 -2.68 -32.54 -0.98
C ASP A 65 -1.50 -32.91 -0.06
N GLU A 66 -0.33 -33.18 -0.64
CA GLU A 66 0.85 -33.60 0.12
C GLU A 66 1.37 -32.51 1.05
N GLY A 67 1.40 -32.79 2.36
CA GLY A 67 1.99 -31.90 3.35
C GLY A 67 3.51 -31.77 3.22
N GLY A 68 4.05 -30.65 3.68
CA GLY A 68 5.50 -30.48 3.85
C GLY A 68 6.29 -30.23 2.56
N LYS A 69 5.65 -29.82 1.46
CA LYS A 69 6.32 -29.43 0.19
C LYS A 69 6.69 -27.96 0.08
N ARG A 70 6.48 -27.17 1.14
CA ARG A 70 6.85 -25.76 1.20
C ARG A 70 7.56 -25.49 2.53
N PRO A 71 8.60 -24.64 2.54
CA PRO A 71 9.22 -24.22 3.78
C PRO A 71 8.31 -23.29 4.57
N ASP A 72 8.57 -23.21 5.86
CA ASP A 72 8.06 -22.13 6.70
C ASP A 72 8.61 -20.79 6.22
N ARG A 73 7.72 -19.80 6.11
CA ARG A 73 8.01 -18.48 5.54
C ARG A 73 8.59 -18.57 4.13
N ALA A 74 7.87 -19.28 3.27
CA ALA A 74 8.36 -19.66 1.95
C ALA A 74 8.85 -18.48 1.11
N ALA A 75 8.15 -17.34 1.19
CA ALA A 75 8.56 -16.10 0.52
C ALA A 75 10.01 -15.68 0.83
N ILE A 76 10.44 -15.79 2.11
CA ILE A 76 11.79 -15.44 2.55
C ILE A 76 12.80 -16.47 2.04
N VAL A 77 12.52 -17.75 2.28
CA VAL A 77 13.43 -18.85 1.91
C VAL A 77 13.66 -18.89 0.41
N TYR A 78 12.60 -18.80 -0.39
CA TYR A 78 12.70 -18.77 -1.85
C TYR A 78 13.48 -17.56 -2.35
N SER A 79 13.27 -16.37 -1.76
CA SER A 79 14.04 -15.17 -2.15
C SER A 79 15.55 -15.36 -1.89
N GLN A 80 15.91 -15.97 -0.76
CA GLN A 80 17.30 -16.27 -0.43
C GLN A 80 17.91 -17.27 -1.42
N ARG A 81 17.19 -18.34 -1.78
CA ARG A 81 17.64 -19.31 -2.79
C ARG A 81 17.75 -18.71 -4.18
N CYS A 82 16.83 -17.84 -4.58
CA CYS A 82 16.93 -17.08 -5.83
C CYS A 82 18.21 -16.23 -5.86
N ARG A 83 18.55 -15.58 -4.74
CA ARG A 83 19.77 -14.76 -4.61
C ARG A 83 21.05 -15.62 -4.63
N GLU A 84 21.01 -16.81 -4.04
CA GLU A 84 22.11 -17.78 -4.11
C GLU A 84 22.29 -18.34 -5.54
N ALA A 85 21.21 -18.57 -6.27
CA ALA A 85 21.24 -19.07 -7.63
C ALA A 85 21.82 -18.03 -8.61
N PHE A 86 21.32 -16.79 -8.59
CA PHE A 86 21.86 -15.68 -9.40
C PHE A 86 21.79 -14.37 -8.63
N LYS A 87 22.95 -13.93 -8.11
CA LYS A 87 23.08 -12.78 -7.22
C LYS A 87 22.62 -11.45 -7.83
N ASP A 88 22.87 -11.23 -9.12
CA ASP A 88 22.64 -9.93 -9.77
C ASP A 88 21.25 -9.80 -10.42
N VAL A 89 20.37 -10.81 -10.26
CA VAL A 89 19.03 -10.78 -10.82
C VAL A 89 18.07 -10.10 -9.82
N PRO A 90 17.30 -9.08 -10.23
CA PRO A 90 16.32 -8.45 -9.36
C PRO A 90 15.28 -9.45 -8.83
N ILE A 91 14.84 -9.27 -7.59
CA ILE A 91 13.81 -10.09 -6.94
C ILE A 91 12.57 -9.21 -6.72
N VAL A 92 11.50 -9.55 -7.43
CA VAL A 92 10.16 -8.98 -7.28
C VAL A 92 9.34 -9.92 -6.41
N LEU A 93 9.09 -9.51 -5.16
CA LEU A 93 8.33 -10.31 -4.20
C LEU A 93 6.85 -9.95 -4.25
N GLY A 94 5.96 -10.92 -4.07
CA GLY A 94 4.53 -10.67 -3.97
C GLY A 94 3.77 -11.75 -3.24
N GLY A 95 2.47 -11.82 -3.50
CA GLY A 95 1.55 -12.75 -2.85
C GLY A 95 1.08 -12.28 -1.48
N ILE A 96 0.25 -13.11 -0.84
CA ILE A 96 -0.39 -12.79 0.44
C ILE A 96 0.65 -12.60 1.54
N GLU A 97 1.65 -13.50 1.59
CA GLU A 97 2.70 -13.43 2.62
C GLU A 97 3.51 -12.14 2.53
N GLY A 98 3.90 -11.72 1.32
CA GLY A 98 4.57 -10.44 1.09
C GLY A 98 3.67 -9.25 1.45
N SER A 99 2.42 -9.29 0.99
CA SER A 99 1.46 -8.19 1.18
C SER A 99 1.20 -7.91 2.66
N LEU A 100 0.95 -8.94 3.46
CA LEU A 100 0.60 -8.78 4.88
C LEU A 100 1.81 -8.42 5.75
N ARG A 101 3.02 -8.82 5.34
CA ARG A 101 4.26 -8.63 6.13
C ARG A 101 5.14 -7.47 5.64
N ARG A 102 4.58 -6.56 4.82
CA ARG A 102 5.29 -5.42 4.21
C ARG A 102 5.80 -4.38 5.22
N ILE A 103 5.16 -4.28 6.38
CA ILE A 103 5.58 -3.45 7.51
C ILE A 103 5.96 -4.34 8.70
N ALA A 104 6.54 -3.74 9.74
CA ALA A 104 6.72 -4.45 11.01
C ALA A 104 5.36 -4.98 11.50
N HIS A 105 5.33 -6.24 11.92
CA HIS A 105 4.09 -6.93 12.28
C HIS A 105 4.32 -7.87 13.45
N TYR A 106 3.26 -8.09 14.22
CA TYR A 106 3.23 -9.13 15.23
C TYR A 106 3.14 -10.50 14.55
N ASP A 107 4.07 -11.39 14.88
CA ASP A 107 4.10 -12.74 14.35
C ASP A 107 3.58 -13.73 15.42
N TYR A 108 2.36 -14.21 15.20
CA TYR A 108 1.69 -15.14 16.10
C TYR A 108 2.49 -16.43 16.36
N TRP A 109 3.27 -16.89 15.39
CA TRP A 109 4.00 -18.16 15.48
C TRP A 109 5.21 -18.08 16.41
N SER A 110 5.93 -16.96 16.39
CA SER A 110 7.12 -16.72 17.21
C SER A 110 6.87 -15.82 18.42
N ASP A 111 5.63 -15.35 18.61
CA ASP A 111 5.20 -14.50 19.73
C ASP A 111 6.01 -13.19 19.85
N LYS A 112 6.39 -12.63 18.69
CA LYS A 112 7.32 -11.49 18.61
C LYS A 112 6.94 -10.55 17.48
N VAL A 113 7.30 -9.29 17.62
CA VAL A 113 7.26 -8.35 16.50
C VAL A 113 8.44 -8.64 15.57
N ARG A 114 8.14 -8.87 14.29
CA ARG A 114 9.13 -9.02 13.23
C ARG A 114 9.21 -7.76 12.40
N ARG A 115 10.41 -7.49 11.86
CA ARG A 115 10.63 -6.45 10.87
C ARG A 115 9.95 -6.81 9.54
N SER A 116 9.89 -5.83 8.64
CA SER A 116 9.33 -6.00 7.30
C SER A 116 9.98 -7.15 6.53
N ILE A 117 9.16 -7.93 5.83
CA ILE A 117 9.62 -9.00 4.95
C ILE A 117 10.52 -8.49 3.82
N VAL A 118 10.40 -7.22 3.42
CA VAL A 118 11.28 -6.61 2.41
C VAL A 118 12.74 -6.65 2.88
N VAL A 119 12.97 -6.44 4.18
CA VAL A 119 14.30 -6.49 4.80
C VAL A 119 14.78 -7.94 5.00
N ASP A 120 13.90 -8.83 5.47
CA ASP A 120 14.25 -10.23 5.74
C ASP A 120 14.52 -11.04 4.46
N SER A 121 13.73 -10.82 3.41
CA SER A 121 13.86 -11.51 2.12
C SER A 121 14.96 -10.94 1.22
N LYS A 122 15.38 -9.69 1.48
CA LYS A 122 16.27 -8.92 0.59
C LYS A 122 15.75 -8.87 -0.86
N CYS A 123 14.43 -8.79 -1.01
CA CYS A 123 13.82 -8.48 -2.29
C CYS A 123 14.10 -7.02 -2.67
N ASP A 124 14.23 -6.75 -3.96
CA ASP A 124 14.52 -5.41 -4.45
C ASP A 124 13.25 -4.55 -4.47
N ILE A 125 12.11 -5.17 -4.79
CA ILE A 125 10.79 -4.54 -4.74
C ILE A 125 9.73 -5.56 -4.34
N LEU A 126 8.78 -5.15 -3.50
CA LEU A 126 7.62 -5.93 -3.08
C LEU A 126 6.35 -5.33 -3.67
N LEU A 127 5.51 -6.17 -4.26
CA LEU A 127 4.20 -5.81 -4.79
C LEU A 127 3.11 -6.32 -3.83
N TYR A 128 2.18 -5.44 -3.42
CA TYR A 128 1.14 -5.80 -2.45
C TYR A 128 -0.28 -5.49 -2.93
N GLY A 129 -1.24 -6.25 -2.39
CA GLY A 129 -2.65 -6.16 -2.79
C GLY A 129 -2.89 -6.72 -4.19
N ASN A 130 -3.83 -6.12 -4.92
CA ASN A 130 -4.14 -6.51 -6.31
C ASN A 130 -3.12 -5.90 -7.28
N ALA A 131 -1.99 -6.58 -7.40
CA ALA A 131 -0.78 -6.00 -7.96
C ALA A 131 -0.51 -6.33 -9.44
N GLU A 132 -1.49 -6.81 -10.20
CA GLU A 132 -1.33 -7.12 -11.63
C GLU A 132 -0.87 -5.88 -12.41
N ARG A 133 -1.48 -4.73 -12.13
CA ARG A 133 -1.11 -3.45 -12.78
C ARG A 133 0.34 -3.07 -12.46
N ALA A 134 0.72 -3.14 -11.19
CA ALA A 134 2.07 -2.84 -10.74
C ALA A 134 3.09 -3.83 -11.33
N LEU A 135 2.76 -5.12 -11.37
CA LEU A 135 3.60 -6.17 -11.95
C LEU A 135 3.86 -5.93 -13.44
N VAL A 136 2.82 -5.59 -14.20
CA VAL A 136 2.94 -5.28 -15.62
C VAL A 136 3.82 -4.05 -15.83
N GLU A 137 3.61 -2.99 -15.06
CA GLU A 137 4.40 -1.76 -15.16
C GLU A 137 5.88 -1.99 -14.83
N VAL A 138 6.16 -2.65 -13.70
CA VAL A 138 7.53 -3.01 -13.28
C VAL A 138 8.20 -3.90 -14.34
N ALA A 139 7.49 -4.90 -14.88
CA ALA A 139 8.05 -5.78 -15.90
C ALA A 139 8.44 -5.04 -17.18
N HIS A 140 7.60 -4.12 -17.68
CA HIS A 140 7.91 -3.30 -18.85
C HIS A 140 9.08 -2.34 -18.60
N ARG A 141 9.17 -1.74 -17.41
CA ARG A 141 10.30 -0.88 -17.04
C ARG A 141 11.62 -1.65 -16.96
N LEU A 142 11.62 -2.80 -16.30
CA LEU A 142 12.79 -3.69 -16.25
C LEU A 142 13.19 -4.21 -17.65
N ALA A 143 12.21 -4.46 -18.54
CA ALA A 143 12.48 -4.84 -19.92
C ALA A 143 13.15 -3.71 -20.73
N ARG A 144 12.90 -2.45 -20.37
CA ARG A 144 13.59 -1.26 -20.90
C ARG A 144 14.94 -1.01 -20.20
N ARG A 145 15.39 -1.93 -19.34
CA ARG A 145 16.64 -1.84 -18.57
C ARG A 145 16.67 -0.67 -17.58
N GLU A 146 15.51 -0.24 -17.11
CA GLU A 146 15.44 0.67 -15.96
C GLU A 146 15.94 -0.10 -14.72
N PRO A 147 16.89 0.47 -13.93
CA PRO A 147 17.33 -0.15 -12.68
C PRO A 147 16.14 -0.31 -11.72
N VAL A 148 16.04 -1.46 -11.05
CA VAL A 148 14.91 -1.74 -10.13
C VAL A 148 14.84 -0.72 -8.99
N GLU A 149 15.98 -0.20 -8.57
CA GLU A 149 16.12 0.80 -7.50
C GLU A 149 15.57 2.18 -7.90
N ALA A 150 15.44 2.45 -9.21
CA ALA A 150 14.86 3.69 -9.72
C ALA A 150 13.32 3.66 -9.73
N ILE A 151 12.71 2.47 -9.68
CA ILE A 151 11.26 2.27 -9.77
C ILE A 151 10.64 2.54 -8.39
N THR A 152 10.39 3.82 -8.09
CA THR A 152 9.91 4.29 -6.76
C THR A 152 8.52 4.92 -6.79
N ASP A 153 7.96 5.12 -7.99
CA ASP A 153 6.71 5.83 -8.25
C ASP A 153 5.53 4.91 -8.57
N VAL A 154 5.75 3.59 -8.64
CA VAL A 154 4.71 2.61 -8.93
C VAL A 154 3.85 2.38 -7.69
N ARG A 155 2.54 2.63 -7.82
CA ARG A 155 1.57 2.42 -6.73
C ARG A 155 1.44 0.93 -6.39
N GLY A 156 1.27 0.62 -5.11
CA GLY A 156 1.15 -0.77 -4.64
C GLY A 156 2.49 -1.49 -4.51
N THR A 157 3.59 -0.73 -4.39
CA THR A 157 4.95 -1.26 -4.21
C THR A 157 5.55 -0.84 -2.87
N ALA A 158 6.44 -1.67 -2.34
CA ALA A 158 7.22 -1.39 -1.14
C ALA A 158 8.69 -1.77 -1.39
N PHE A 159 9.61 -0.90 -0.98
CA PHE A 159 11.04 -1.06 -1.17
C PHE A 159 11.79 -0.38 -0.02
N VAL A 160 13.06 -0.74 0.18
CA VAL A 160 13.89 -0.13 1.24
C VAL A 160 14.57 1.12 0.69
N ARG A 161 14.51 2.21 1.45
CA ARG A 161 15.23 3.45 1.16
C ARG A 161 16.01 3.91 2.39
N ARG A 162 17.14 4.59 2.14
CA ARG A 162 18.00 5.13 3.22
C ARG A 162 17.49 6.45 3.79
N ALA A 163 16.83 7.26 2.98
CA ALA A 163 16.30 8.56 3.36
C ALA A 163 15.00 8.85 2.60
N SER A 164 14.13 9.67 3.20
CA SER A 164 12.92 10.16 2.54
C SER A 164 13.28 11.04 1.34
N GLU A 165 12.45 10.99 0.31
CA GLU A 165 12.62 11.79 -0.91
C GLU A 165 12.38 13.29 -0.59
N PRO A 166 13.22 14.22 -1.08
CA PRO A 166 13.00 15.64 -0.89
C PRO A 166 11.64 16.09 -1.45
N GLY A 167 10.96 17.00 -0.75
CA GLY A 167 9.68 17.57 -1.20
C GLY A 167 8.43 16.74 -0.87
N TRP A 168 8.57 15.66 -0.11
CA TRP A 168 7.44 14.96 0.51
C TRP A 168 7.11 15.53 1.89
N THR A 169 5.82 15.60 2.22
CA THR A 169 5.34 15.95 3.54
C THR A 169 5.25 14.69 4.40
N GLU A 170 6.01 14.65 5.50
CA GLU A 170 5.96 13.56 6.48
C GLU A 170 4.90 13.88 7.54
N ILE A 171 3.90 13.01 7.70
CA ILE A 171 2.98 13.01 8.82
C ILE A 171 3.53 12.06 9.87
N ASP A 172 3.81 12.57 11.05
CA ASP A 172 4.26 11.78 12.18
C ASP A 172 3.08 10.99 12.77
N SER A 173 3.15 9.66 12.72
CA SER A 173 2.21 8.72 13.33
C SER A 173 2.97 7.76 14.28
N THR A 174 4.01 8.27 14.94
CA THR A 174 4.78 7.50 15.94
C THR A 174 4.01 7.30 17.24
N GLU A 175 3.01 8.13 17.51
CA GLU A 175 2.11 8.03 18.65
C GLU A 175 0.69 7.66 18.19
N VAL A 176 -0.09 7.10 19.11
CA VAL A 176 -1.52 6.82 18.85
C VAL A 176 -2.22 8.17 18.72
N ASP A 177 -2.82 8.40 17.56
CA ASP A 177 -3.64 9.59 17.32
C ASP A 177 -4.71 9.71 18.40
N GLN A 178 -4.83 10.90 18.98
CA GLN A 178 -5.95 11.19 19.86
C GLN A 178 -7.24 11.25 19.01
N PRO A 179 -8.36 10.68 19.47
CA PRO A 179 -9.61 10.71 18.72
C PRO A 179 -9.99 12.15 18.34
N GLY A 180 -9.80 12.48 17.07
CA GLY A 180 -10.16 13.77 16.49
C GLY A 180 -11.56 13.74 15.90
N ARG A 181 -11.94 14.85 15.27
CA ARG A 181 -13.14 14.90 14.44
C ARG A 181 -13.02 13.87 13.31
N VAL A 182 -13.90 12.87 13.29
CA VAL A 182 -14.01 11.91 12.20
C VAL A 182 -14.62 12.64 11.01
N ASP A 183 -13.87 12.74 9.92
CA ASP A 183 -14.42 13.23 8.67
C ASP A 183 -15.42 12.21 8.12
N GLU A 184 -16.60 12.69 7.73
CA GLU A 184 -17.61 11.84 7.12
C GLU A 184 -17.05 11.25 5.83
N HIS A 185 -17.00 9.92 5.76
CA HIS A 185 -16.63 9.23 4.54
C HIS A 185 -17.75 9.43 3.52
N ILE A 186 -17.42 10.00 2.36
CA ILE A 186 -18.33 10.02 1.22
C ILE A 186 -18.59 8.56 0.85
N ASN A 187 -19.83 8.11 1.05
CA ASN A 187 -20.22 6.75 0.70
C ASN A 187 -20.18 6.63 -0.84
N PRO A 188 -19.33 5.75 -1.41
CA PRO A 188 -19.21 5.61 -2.86
C PRO A 188 -20.50 5.09 -3.54
N TYR A 189 -21.47 4.61 -2.76
CA TYR A 189 -22.78 4.17 -3.23
C TYR A 189 -23.91 5.15 -2.92
N GLN A 190 -23.61 6.36 -2.42
CA GLN A 190 -24.64 7.39 -2.30
C GLN A 190 -25.22 7.69 -3.68
N THR A 191 -26.54 7.53 -3.80
CA THR A 191 -27.27 7.89 -5.01
C THR A 191 -27.27 9.40 -5.20
N THR A 192 -27.41 9.86 -6.44
CA THR A 192 -27.49 11.30 -6.77
C THR A 192 -28.60 12.02 -5.99
N SER A 193 -29.70 11.31 -5.72
CA SER A 193 -30.81 11.76 -4.88
C SER A 193 -30.44 11.94 -3.41
N GLU A 194 -29.62 11.05 -2.84
CA GLU A 194 -29.17 11.14 -1.44
C GLU A 194 -28.11 12.25 -1.26
N GLN A 195 -27.26 12.47 -2.27
CA GLN A 195 -26.32 13.61 -2.27
C GLN A 195 -27.03 14.96 -2.33
N ALA A 196 -28.08 15.08 -3.16
CA ALA A 196 -28.89 16.29 -3.23
C ALA A 196 -29.60 16.54 -1.89
N ALA A 197 -30.22 15.51 -1.30
CA ALA A 197 -30.91 15.60 -0.02
C ALA A 197 -29.99 16.03 1.13
N ALA A 198 -28.75 15.50 1.16
CA ALA A 198 -27.74 15.88 2.15
C ALA A 198 -27.25 17.33 2.00
N GLN A 199 -27.33 17.90 0.80
CA GLN A 199 -27.00 19.30 0.51
C GLN A 199 -28.21 20.25 0.65
N GLY A 200 -29.34 19.76 1.17
CA GLY A 200 -30.57 20.55 1.34
C GLY A 200 -31.35 20.80 0.05
N ALA A 201 -31.01 20.10 -1.04
CA ALA A 201 -31.71 20.20 -2.31
C ALA A 201 -32.61 18.96 -2.51
N ARG A 202 -33.84 19.17 -2.98
CA ARG A 202 -34.71 18.07 -3.45
C ARG A 202 -34.55 17.96 -4.95
N CYS A 203 -34.19 16.77 -5.44
CA CYS A 203 -34.31 16.47 -6.86
C CYS A 203 -35.80 16.30 -7.20
N GLU A 204 -36.46 17.38 -7.62
CA GLU A 204 -37.63 17.26 -8.48
C GLU A 204 -37.12 17.09 -9.91
N ALA A 205 -37.43 15.96 -10.52
CA ALA A 205 -37.25 15.78 -11.94
C ALA A 205 -38.23 16.72 -12.65
N VAL A 206 -37.71 17.83 -13.17
CA VAL A 206 -38.44 18.65 -14.14
C VAL A 206 -37.93 18.25 -15.52
N GLU A 207 -38.78 17.57 -16.28
CA GLU A 207 -38.57 17.37 -17.71
C GLU A 207 -38.48 18.74 -18.41
N GLY A 208 -37.35 18.99 -19.08
CA GLY A 208 -37.18 20.10 -20.00
C GLY A 208 -36.42 21.32 -19.45
N ALA A 209 -35.10 21.34 -19.65
CA ALA A 209 -34.34 22.59 -19.67
C ALA A 209 -33.26 22.51 -20.77
N PRO A 210 -33.23 23.44 -21.73
CA PRO A 210 -32.11 23.61 -22.65
C PRO A 210 -30.98 24.44 -22.02
N ASP A 211 -29.83 24.28 -22.65
CA ASP A 211 -28.49 24.81 -22.42
C ASP A 211 -28.27 26.11 -21.62
N VAL A 212 -27.29 26.00 -20.73
CA VAL A 212 -26.55 27.05 -20.02
C VAL A 212 -25.86 28.04 -20.96
N VAL A 213 -26.13 29.35 -20.82
CA VAL A 213 -25.16 30.41 -21.18
C VAL A 213 -25.25 31.64 -20.25
N ALA A 214 -24.09 31.95 -19.65
CA ALA A 214 -23.52 33.25 -19.27
C ALA A 214 -24.22 34.21 -18.28
N GLY A 215 -23.35 34.84 -17.48
CA GLY A 215 -23.43 36.27 -17.24
C GLY A 215 -23.33 36.68 -15.78
N GLY A 216 -22.12 37.03 -15.34
CA GLY A 216 -21.93 37.64 -14.03
C GLY A 216 -22.55 39.03 -13.91
N ALA A 217 -22.86 39.45 -12.69
CA ALA A 217 -22.97 40.87 -12.34
C ALA A 217 -22.72 41.08 -10.84
N ARG A 218 -21.84 42.05 -10.58
CA ARG A 218 -21.60 42.71 -9.28
C ARG A 218 -22.89 43.33 -8.73
N GLY A 219 -23.04 43.32 -7.41
CA GLY A 219 -24.09 44.09 -6.73
C GLY A 219 -23.81 44.36 -5.26
N LYS A 220 -23.14 45.50 -5.01
CA LYS A 220 -23.33 46.49 -3.92
C LYS A 220 -23.42 46.02 -2.45
N ARG A 221 -22.37 46.41 -1.71
CA ARG A 221 -22.40 46.67 -0.26
C ARG A 221 -23.38 47.82 0.06
N ALA A 222 -24.25 47.60 1.03
CA ALA A 222 -24.94 48.66 1.76
C ALA A 222 -24.30 48.75 3.16
N GLY A 223 -23.74 49.91 3.48
CA GLY A 223 -23.26 50.22 4.83
C GLY A 223 -24.42 50.65 5.71
N ALA A 224 -24.55 50.01 6.86
CA ALA A 224 -25.29 50.53 8.00
C ALA A 224 -24.25 51.10 8.99
N GLY A 225 -24.25 52.42 9.15
CA GLY A 225 -23.48 53.08 10.19
C GLY A 225 -24.07 52.75 11.56
N PHE A 226 -23.19 52.43 12.51
CA PHE A 226 -23.52 52.42 13.93
C PHE A 226 -22.54 53.34 14.63
N ASP A 227 -23.08 54.43 15.18
CA ASP A 227 -22.36 55.34 16.06
C ASP A 227 -22.12 54.65 17.40
N HIS A 228 -20.87 54.63 17.86
CA HIS A 228 -20.54 54.18 19.21
C HIS A 228 -19.40 55.00 19.82
N GLU A 229 -19.77 56.10 20.48
CA GLU A 229 -18.97 56.64 21.58
C GLU A 229 -19.27 55.83 22.84
N SER A 230 -18.46 54.81 23.14
CA SER A 230 -18.22 54.35 24.51
C SER A 230 -17.03 53.38 24.56
N GLY A 231 -16.03 53.73 25.39
CA GLY A 231 -15.06 52.81 25.99
C GLY A 231 -14.13 52.03 25.05
N THR A 232 -13.02 52.62 24.63
CA THR A 232 -11.93 51.88 23.99
C THR A 232 -11.29 50.90 24.99
N GLN A 233 -11.55 49.60 24.81
CA GLN A 233 -10.75 48.55 25.46
C GLN A 233 -9.80 47.91 24.44
N PRO A 234 -8.50 47.73 24.77
CA PRO A 234 -7.57 47.03 23.91
C PRO A 234 -7.94 45.55 23.84
N LEU A 235 -8.48 45.13 22.69
CA LEU A 235 -8.73 43.71 22.39
C LEU A 235 -7.40 42.99 22.18
N ARG A 236 -7.07 42.08 23.10
CA ARG A 236 -5.94 41.16 22.94
C ARG A 236 -6.40 39.98 22.10
N PHE A 237 -6.01 39.97 20.83
CA PHE A 237 -6.23 38.82 19.97
C PHE A 237 -5.36 37.65 20.44
N VAL A 238 -6.01 36.61 20.95
CA VAL A 238 -5.39 35.31 21.22
C VAL A 238 -5.73 34.41 20.03
N PRO A 239 -4.78 33.69 19.42
CA PRO A 239 -5.10 32.72 18.39
C PRO A 239 -6.11 31.72 18.96
N ASN A 240 -7.30 31.68 18.34
CA ASN A 240 -8.36 30.76 18.75
C ASN A 240 -7.96 29.33 18.33
N PRO A 241 -7.76 28.39 19.26
CA PRO A 241 -7.41 27.01 18.93
C PRO A 241 -8.51 26.29 18.13
N ALA A 242 -9.77 26.76 18.17
CA ALA A 242 -10.86 26.25 17.32
C ALA A 242 -10.81 26.79 15.87
N LEU A 243 -9.99 27.81 15.61
CA LEU A 243 -9.67 28.35 14.28
C LEU A 243 -8.28 27.91 13.81
N ALA A 244 -7.66 26.90 14.45
CA ALA A 244 -6.52 26.18 13.92
C ALA A 244 -6.92 25.41 12.67
N GLY A 245 -7.19 26.16 11.59
CA GLY A 245 -7.36 25.76 10.22
C GLY A 245 -8.41 24.69 9.97
N LYS A 246 -9.29 24.97 9.01
CA LYS A 246 -9.42 24.01 7.90
C LYS A 246 -8.01 23.77 7.36
N ALA A 247 -7.21 22.93 8.00
CA ALA A 247 -5.90 22.57 7.50
C ALA A 247 -6.19 21.88 6.17
N SER A 248 -5.91 22.58 5.06
CA SER A 248 -5.90 21.97 3.74
C SER A 248 -5.06 20.72 3.89
N ARG A 249 -5.69 19.54 3.79
CA ARG A 249 -4.98 18.28 3.94
C ARG A 249 -3.76 18.32 3.03
N PRO A 250 -2.57 17.93 3.51
CA PRO A 250 -1.39 17.93 2.68
C PRO A 250 -1.67 17.09 1.42
N ALA A 251 -1.03 17.45 0.32
CA ALA A 251 -1.29 16.82 -0.97
C ALA A 251 -1.05 15.31 -0.85
N ARG A 252 -2.11 14.50 -0.93
CA ARG A 252 -2.06 13.05 -0.70
C ARG A 252 -1.01 12.34 -1.56
N GLU A 253 -0.76 12.89 -2.76
CA GLU A 253 0.21 12.36 -3.73
C GLU A 253 1.67 12.53 -3.28
N ARG A 254 1.95 13.48 -2.39
CA ARG A 254 3.29 13.78 -1.86
C ARG A 254 3.32 13.76 -0.34
N THR A 255 2.46 12.96 0.27
CA THR A 255 2.40 12.80 1.72
C THR A 255 2.78 11.37 2.11
N VAL A 256 3.71 11.22 3.05
CA VAL A 256 4.07 9.93 3.66
C VAL A 256 3.66 9.91 5.13
N ILE A 257 3.38 8.72 5.64
CA ILE A 257 3.15 8.50 7.07
C ILE A 257 4.39 7.86 7.65
N ARG A 258 4.96 8.49 8.68
CA ARG A 258 6.03 7.91 9.48
C ARG A 258 5.43 7.04 10.57
N LEU A 259 5.70 5.75 10.47
CA LEU A 259 5.35 4.77 11.49
C LEU A 259 6.43 4.71 12.59
N PRO A 260 6.08 4.18 13.78
CA PRO A 260 7.08 3.82 14.80
C PRO A 260 8.17 2.93 14.22
N SER A 261 9.41 3.15 14.64
CA SER A 261 10.52 2.29 14.21
C SER A 261 10.39 0.88 14.78
N TYR A 262 10.92 -0.12 14.06
CA TYR A 262 10.97 -1.50 14.54
C TYR A 262 11.62 -1.60 15.94
N GLU A 263 12.69 -0.84 16.18
CA GLU A 263 13.40 -0.83 17.46
C GLU A 263 12.55 -0.32 18.63
N GLN A 264 11.58 0.57 18.36
CA GLN A 264 10.63 1.03 19.37
C GLN A 264 9.56 -0.03 19.65
N VAL A 265 9.01 -0.66 18.60
CA VAL A 265 7.86 -1.59 18.75
C VAL A 265 8.24 -3.03 19.08
N ARG A 266 9.51 -3.43 18.94
CA ARG A 266 9.93 -4.82 19.22
C ARG A 266 10.02 -5.19 20.70
N ARG A 267 9.86 -4.20 21.58
CA ARG A 267 9.98 -4.37 23.03
C ARG A 267 8.81 -5.14 23.62
#